data_AF-A0A2A5A423-F1
#
_entry.id   AF-A0A2A5A423-F1
#
_cell.length_a   1.000
_cell.length_b   1.000
_cell.length_c   1.000
_cell.angle_alpha   90.00
_cell.angle_beta   90.00
_cell.angle_gamma   90.00
#
_symmetry.space_group_name_H-M   'P 1'
#
loop_
_entity.id
_entity.type
_entity.pdbx_description
1 polymer ?
#
loop_
_entity_poly.entity_id
_entity_poly.type
_entity_poly.pdbx_seq_one_letter_code
_entity_poly.pdbx_strand_id
1 'polypeptide(L)'
;MKTIAKVITVMAVVTAVFAGSQRTSNLGGTQYWADDWDYVTIFPQAINDHTNLAWYDGSDFTAYCGGGDKVWGLTLSGDEANNLIDLNVGLNNGLGVAFSMNMDDDDATDDAWALSAGKNLDFGNVAFNYDSDGNMGVVLARAQSVLWWDNMFVGFAMLAEVDSIPSEMVLGADLFKNSDGSLFALSIVYSDAGDGSLSTIWTFAREAQLFDWATLRVGYSKGYDLMGLAGTVGAFTSGVGMTWGQWGLDVTINDLTAITGNPLHYATGRNTNAVFSSLDLYYRW
;
A
#
# COMPACT_ATOMS: atom_id res chain seq x y z
N MET A 1 32.54 15.58 -12.69
CA MET A 1 31.74 14.53 -13.37
C MET A 1 31.25 13.42 -12.43
N LYS A 2 32.00 12.97 -11.41
CA LYS A 2 31.55 11.90 -10.48
C LYS A 2 30.41 12.29 -9.53
N THR A 3 30.23 13.58 -9.23
CA THR A 3 29.18 14.07 -8.32
C THR A 3 27.84 14.27 -9.03
N ILE A 4 27.87 14.69 -10.30
CA ILE A 4 26.66 14.87 -11.11
C ILE A 4 26.02 13.53 -11.44
N ALA A 5 26.80 12.48 -11.73
CA ALA A 5 26.26 11.14 -11.92
C ALA A 5 25.55 10.63 -10.66
N LYS A 6 26.13 10.81 -9.47
CA LYS A 6 25.47 10.44 -8.21
C LYS A 6 24.23 11.28 -7.92
N VAL A 7 24.24 12.58 -8.24
CA VAL A 7 23.07 13.45 -8.10
C VAL A 7 21.99 13.09 -9.13
N ILE A 8 22.34 12.66 -10.35
CA ILE A 8 21.39 12.18 -11.35
C ILE A 8 20.87 10.79 -10.99
N THR A 9 21.68 9.89 -10.44
CA THR A 9 21.21 8.59 -9.94
C THR A 9 20.33 8.78 -8.72
N VAL A 10 20.66 9.69 -7.79
CA VAL A 10 19.78 10.03 -6.65
C VAL A 10 18.52 10.76 -7.12
N MET A 11 18.60 11.66 -8.11
CA MET A 11 17.42 12.28 -8.69
C MET A 11 16.59 11.30 -9.52
N ALA A 12 17.19 10.28 -10.15
CA ALA A 12 16.49 9.19 -10.83
C ALA A 12 15.85 8.20 -9.85
N VAL A 13 16.48 7.99 -8.69
CA VAL A 13 15.92 7.24 -7.55
C VAL A 13 14.79 8.02 -6.86
N VAL A 14 14.82 9.36 -6.91
CA VAL A 14 13.79 10.25 -6.33
C VAL A 14 12.70 10.63 -7.35
N THR A 15 12.94 10.55 -8.65
CA THR A 15 11.88 10.61 -9.67
C THR A 15 11.23 9.24 -9.86
N ALA A 16 10.58 8.79 -8.79
CA ALA A 16 9.40 7.95 -8.79
C ALA A 16 9.48 6.59 -9.50
N VAL A 17 9.97 5.61 -8.74
CA VAL A 17 9.36 4.27 -8.76
C VAL A 17 8.06 4.40 -7.96
N PHE A 18 7.01 4.93 -8.60
CA PHE A 18 5.65 4.65 -8.13
C PHE A 18 5.47 3.15 -8.31
N ALA A 19 5.06 2.47 -7.26
CA ALA A 19 4.86 1.05 -7.37
C ALA A 19 3.44 0.66 -7.02
N GLY A 20 3.01 -0.41 -7.66
CA GLY A 20 1.73 -1.02 -7.35
C GLY A 20 1.77 -1.74 -6.02
N SER A 21 0.61 -2.29 -5.66
CA SER A 21 0.37 -3.00 -4.40
C SER A 21 1.35 -4.14 -4.14
N GLN A 22 2.03 -4.62 -5.18
CA GLN A 22 3.00 -5.67 -5.07
C GLN A 22 4.34 -5.23 -4.49
N ARG A 23 4.76 -3.98 -4.69
CA ARG A 23 5.97 -3.47 -4.03
C ARG A 23 5.74 -3.34 -2.53
N THR A 24 4.67 -2.66 -2.12
CA THR A 24 4.32 -2.45 -0.71
C THR A 24 4.15 -3.79 0.02
N SER A 25 3.51 -4.78 -0.62
CA SER A 25 3.38 -6.15 -0.10
C SER A 25 4.74 -6.84 0.10
N ASN A 26 5.67 -6.68 -0.84
CA ASN A 26 7.04 -7.20 -0.71
C ASN A 26 7.91 -6.42 0.27
N LEU A 27 7.51 -5.20 0.61
CA LEU A 27 8.22 -4.31 1.51
C LEU A 27 7.53 -4.15 2.87
N GLY A 28 6.52 -4.99 3.15
CA GLY A 28 5.99 -5.20 4.49
C GLY A 28 4.86 -4.27 4.93
N GLY A 29 4.19 -3.57 4.00
CA GLY A 29 2.96 -2.84 4.29
C GLY A 29 2.85 -1.50 3.58
N THR A 30 1.61 -1.06 3.36
CA THR A 30 1.23 0.08 2.51
C THR A 30 1.45 1.42 3.22
N GLN A 31 1.23 1.48 4.53
CA GLN A 31 1.35 2.70 5.32
C GLN A 31 2.78 3.26 5.43
N TYR A 32 3.80 2.47 5.06
CA TYR A 32 5.22 2.84 5.19
C TYR A 32 5.79 3.54 3.96
N TRP A 33 5.03 3.59 2.86
CA TRP A 33 5.49 4.07 1.56
C TRP A 33 4.50 5.12 1.03
N ALA A 34 4.70 6.37 1.42
CA ALA A 34 3.79 7.48 1.09
C ALA A 34 3.66 7.77 -0.42
N ASP A 35 4.64 7.32 -1.20
CA ASP A 35 4.70 7.48 -2.66
C ASP A 35 4.12 6.28 -3.41
N ASP A 36 3.50 5.30 -2.71
CA ASP A 36 2.92 4.12 -3.35
C ASP A 36 1.39 4.21 -3.45
N TRP A 37 0.84 3.43 -4.39
CA TRP A 37 -0.59 3.40 -4.70
C TRP A 37 -1.49 3.19 -3.48
N ASP A 38 -1.19 2.14 -2.72
CA ASP A 38 -2.00 1.74 -1.58
C ASP A 38 -1.99 2.76 -0.44
N TYR A 39 -1.09 3.75 -0.47
CA TYR A 39 -1.13 4.83 0.49
C TYR A 39 -2.32 5.76 0.24
N VAL A 40 -2.77 5.91 -1.01
CA VAL A 40 -3.91 6.75 -1.39
C VAL A 40 -5.22 6.22 -0.83
N THR A 41 -5.36 4.90 -0.69
CA THR A 41 -6.57 4.29 -0.10
C THR A 41 -6.69 4.61 1.39
N ILE A 42 -5.56 4.80 2.08
CA ILE A 42 -5.52 5.23 3.48
C ILE A 42 -5.67 6.75 3.59
N PHE A 43 -5.00 7.51 2.71
CA PHE A 43 -4.96 8.96 2.69
C PHE A 43 -5.39 9.52 1.33
N PRO A 44 -6.68 9.82 1.14
CA PRO A 44 -7.21 10.25 -0.15
C PRO A 44 -6.54 11.49 -0.74
N GLN A 45 -5.97 12.36 0.09
CA GLN A 45 -5.22 13.54 -0.38
C GLN A 45 -3.87 13.22 -1.02
N ALA A 46 -3.32 12.02 -0.81
CA ALA A 46 -2.08 11.61 -1.44
C ALA A 46 -2.23 11.52 -2.97
N ILE A 47 -3.44 11.44 -3.52
CA ILE A 47 -3.66 11.54 -4.96
C ILE A 47 -3.06 12.80 -5.59
N ASN A 48 -2.95 13.90 -4.81
CA ASN A 48 -2.32 15.14 -5.28
C ASN A 48 -0.86 14.94 -5.70
N ASP A 49 -0.19 13.95 -5.13
CA ASP A 49 1.21 13.60 -5.42
C ASP A 49 1.33 12.56 -6.57
N HIS A 50 0.20 12.02 -7.04
CA HIS A 50 0.13 10.91 -8.00
C HIS A 50 -0.56 11.30 -9.32
N THR A 51 -0.11 12.37 -9.99
CA THR A 51 -0.70 12.84 -11.26
C THR A 51 -0.14 12.13 -12.49
N ASN A 52 -0.99 11.98 -13.52
CA ASN A 52 -0.66 11.40 -14.83
C ASN A 52 -0.08 9.98 -14.74
N LEU A 53 -0.78 9.14 -14.00
CA LEU A 53 -0.42 7.76 -13.72
C LEU A 53 -1.62 6.87 -14.07
N ALA A 54 -1.33 5.72 -14.69
CA ALA A 54 -2.27 4.62 -14.80
C ALA A 54 -1.61 3.35 -14.28
N TRP A 55 -2.40 2.49 -13.67
CA TRP A 55 -1.96 1.26 -13.01
C TRP A 55 -2.98 0.14 -13.25
N TYR A 56 -2.47 -1.09 -13.36
CA TYR A 56 -3.22 -2.33 -13.53
C TYR A 56 -2.52 -3.48 -12.83
N ASP A 57 -3.24 -4.27 -12.04
CA ASP A 57 -2.68 -5.39 -11.25
C ASP A 57 -3.08 -6.80 -11.75
N GLY A 58 -3.78 -6.87 -12.87
CA GLY A 58 -4.38 -8.10 -13.35
C GLY A 58 -5.90 -8.14 -13.20
N SER A 59 -6.44 -7.45 -12.20
CA SER A 59 -7.87 -7.38 -11.92
C SER A 59 -8.40 -5.97 -12.10
N ASP A 60 -7.77 -5.00 -11.46
CA ASP A 60 -8.26 -3.64 -11.34
C ASP A 60 -7.46 -2.69 -12.21
N PHE A 61 -8.13 -1.69 -12.78
CA PHE A 61 -7.49 -0.60 -13.51
C PHE A 61 -7.77 0.72 -12.80
N THR A 62 -6.72 1.50 -12.55
CA THR A 62 -6.89 2.87 -12.06
C THR A 62 -6.12 3.87 -12.89
N ALA A 63 -6.71 5.04 -13.11
CA ALA A 63 -6.04 6.18 -13.73
C ALA A 63 -6.24 7.47 -12.94
N TYR A 64 -5.14 8.18 -12.71
CA TYR A 64 -5.09 9.51 -12.12
C TYR A 64 -4.63 10.53 -13.16
N CYS A 65 -5.43 11.57 -13.35
CA CYS A 65 -5.20 12.61 -14.34
C CYS A 65 -5.51 13.99 -13.75
N GLY A 66 -4.80 15.00 -14.23
CA GLY A 66 -4.98 16.36 -13.75
C GLY A 66 -3.67 17.11 -13.65
N GLY A 67 -3.75 18.30 -13.08
CA GLY A 67 -2.63 19.23 -12.99
C GLY A 67 -3.11 20.65 -12.73
N GLY A 68 -2.22 21.51 -12.26
CA GLY A 68 -2.65 22.78 -11.69
C GLY A 68 -3.39 22.49 -10.40
N ASP A 69 -4.65 22.90 -10.27
CA ASP A 69 -5.40 22.98 -9.00
C ASP A 69 -6.17 21.72 -8.56
N LYS A 70 -6.27 20.72 -9.44
CA LYS A 70 -7.12 19.55 -9.21
C LYS A 70 -6.56 18.30 -9.87
N VAL A 71 -6.69 17.19 -9.15
CA VAL A 71 -6.41 15.83 -9.64
C VAL A 71 -7.69 15.02 -9.56
N TRP A 72 -7.94 14.21 -10.58
CA TRP A 72 -9.07 13.28 -10.68
C TRP A 72 -8.55 11.87 -10.81
N GLY A 73 -9.20 10.94 -10.13
CA GLY A 73 -8.94 9.52 -10.23
C GLY A 73 -10.19 8.72 -10.44
N LEU A 74 -10.06 7.65 -11.22
CA LEU A 74 -11.10 6.65 -11.46
C LEU A 74 -10.49 5.26 -11.34
N THR A 75 -11.02 4.46 -10.41
CA THR A 75 -10.74 3.02 -10.30
C THR A 75 -11.89 2.25 -10.93
N LEU A 76 -11.53 1.19 -11.66
CA LEU A 76 -12.44 0.22 -12.24
C LEU A 76 -12.02 -1.13 -11.69
N SER A 77 -12.80 -1.67 -10.75
CA SER A 77 -12.49 -2.98 -10.19
C SER A 77 -13.05 -4.09 -11.07
N GLY A 78 -12.23 -5.12 -11.31
CA GLY A 78 -12.64 -6.35 -11.98
C GLY A 78 -13.06 -7.47 -11.03
N ASP A 79 -12.77 -7.32 -9.74
CA ASP A 79 -13.01 -8.34 -8.70
C ASP A 79 -14.41 -8.23 -8.07
N GLU A 80 -15.01 -7.04 -8.11
CA GLU A 80 -16.37 -6.79 -7.66
C GLU A 80 -17.33 -6.80 -8.87
N ALA A 81 -18.22 -7.78 -8.95
CA ALA A 81 -19.13 -7.98 -10.09
C ALA A 81 -20.00 -6.75 -10.42
N ASN A 82 -20.10 -5.82 -9.45
CA ASN A 82 -21.13 -4.80 -9.36
C ASN A 82 -20.57 -3.40 -9.01
N ASN A 83 -19.23 -3.22 -9.05
CA ASN A 83 -18.64 -1.91 -8.80
C ASN A 83 -19.10 -0.90 -9.86
N LEU A 84 -19.86 0.09 -9.43
CA LEU A 84 -20.38 1.12 -10.32
C LEU A 84 -19.34 2.19 -10.57
N ILE A 85 -18.73 2.69 -9.50
CA ILE A 85 -17.83 3.83 -9.57
C ILE A 85 -16.94 3.98 -8.34
N ASP A 86 -15.64 4.16 -8.58
CA ASP A 86 -14.66 4.59 -7.58
C ASP A 86 -13.99 5.89 -8.03
N LEU A 87 -14.40 7.00 -7.45
CA LEU A 87 -13.88 8.33 -7.75
C LEU A 87 -12.93 8.82 -6.67
N ASN A 88 -11.84 9.41 -7.12
CA ASN A 88 -10.90 10.11 -6.26
C ASN A 88 -10.73 11.56 -6.77
N VAL A 89 -10.68 12.52 -5.85
CA VAL A 89 -10.45 13.93 -6.20
C VAL A 89 -9.46 14.53 -5.23
N GLY A 90 -8.38 15.08 -5.77
CA GLY A 90 -7.39 15.87 -5.05
C GLY A 90 -7.51 17.36 -5.37
N LEU A 91 -7.24 18.20 -4.38
CA LEU A 91 -7.14 19.64 -4.52
C LEU A 91 -5.76 20.13 -4.04
N ASN A 92 -5.24 21.15 -4.72
CA ASN A 92 -3.93 21.76 -4.41
C ASN A 92 -3.75 22.31 -3.00
N ASN A 93 -4.83 22.51 -2.26
CA ASN A 93 -4.77 22.93 -0.86
C ASN A 93 -4.49 21.75 0.10
N GLY A 94 -4.10 20.59 -0.44
CA GLY A 94 -3.77 19.39 0.33
C GLY A 94 -4.98 18.61 0.81
N LEU A 95 -6.19 18.87 0.28
CA LEU A 95 -7.38 18.06 0.52
C LEU A 95 -7.50 16.97 -0.55
N GLY A 96 -8.01 15.82 -0.16
CA GLY A 96 -8.52 14.82 -1.11
C GLY A 96 -9.71 14.08 -0.55
N VAL A 97 -10.51 13.53 -1.47
CA VAL A 97 -11.73 12.79 -1.18
C VAL A 97 -11.78 11.58 -2.10
N ALA A 98 -12.13 10.41 -1.55
CA ALA A 98 -12.48 9.25 -2.33
C ALA A 98 -13.94 8.87 -2.06
N PHE A 99 -14.61 8.37 -3.08
CA PHE A 99 -15.98 7.91 -3.01
C PHE A 99 -16.14 6.66 -3.85
N SER A 100 -16.73 5.62 -3.27
CA SER A 100 -17.02 4.36 -3.95
C SER A 100 -18.51 4.04 -3.90
N MET A 101 -19.01 3.36 -4.93
CA MET A 101 -20.33 2.75 -4.95
C MET A 101 -20.30 1.38 -5.62
N ASN A 102 -20.91 0.41 -4.96
CA ASN A 102 -21.18 -0.93 -5.45
C ASN A 102 -22.70 -1.13 -5.48
N MET A 103 -23.24 -1.74 -6.54
CA MET A 103 -24.67 -1.98 -6.69
C MET A 103 -24.96 -3.44 -7.05
N ASP A 104 -25.40 -4.23 -6.07
CA ASP A 104 -25.63 -5.66 -6.32
C ASP A 104 -26.84 -5.90 -7.25
N ASP A 105 -26.66 -6.78 -8.23
CA ASP A 105 -27.70 -7.21 -9.18
C ASP A 105 -28.58 -8.33 -8.59
N ASP A 106 -28.11 -9.03 -7.54
CA ASP A 106 -28.86 -10.10 -6.86
C ASP A 106 -29.31 -9.66 -5.45
N ASP A 107 -30.62 -9.47 -5.27
CA ASP A 107 -31.31 -9.38 -3.96
C ASP A 107 -31.11 -8.15 -3.05
N ALA A 108 -30.82 -6.95 -3.54
CA ALA A 108 -31.03 -5.65 -2.83
C ALA A 108 -30.45 -5.52 -1.39
N THR A 109 -29.57 -6.41 -0.95
CA THR A 109 -28.95 -6.40 0.39
C THR A 109 -27.52 -5.89 0.39
N ASP A 110 -26.87 -5.75 -0.77
CA ASP A 110 -25.44 -5.46 -0.89
C ASP A 110 -25.12 -4.15 -1.66
N ASP A 111 -26.08 -3.21 -1.73
CA ASP A 111 -25.77 -1.84 -2.16
C ASP A 111 -24.82 -1.18 -1.14
N ALA A 112 -23.55 -1.05 -1.51
CA ALA A 112 -22.51 -0.51 -0.64
C ALA A 112 -21.97 0.81 -1.16
N TRP A 113 -21.55 1.67 -0.23
CA TRP A 113 -20.85 2.90 -0.57
C TRP A 113 -19.80 3.21 0.49
N ALA A 114 -18.72 3.86 0.10
CA ALA A 114 -17.78 4.43 1.05
C ALA A 114 -17.42 5.86 0.68
N LEU A 115 -17.12 6.64 1.71
CA LEU A 115 -16.61 8.00 1.61
C LEU A 115 -15.38 8.10 2.50
N SER A 116 -14.29 8.55 1.91
CA SER A 116 -13.10 8.93 2.65
C SER A 116 -12.64 10.33 2.29
N ALA A 117 -12.07 11.01 3.26
CA ALA A 117 -11.51 12.34 3.07
C ALA A 117 -10.23 12.45 3.86
N GLY A 118 -9.22 13.05 3.27
CA GLY A 118 -7.96 13.28 3.95
C GLY A 118 -7.38 14.65 3.67
N LYS A 119 -6.49 15.11 4.54
CA LYS A 119 -5.86 16.42 4.44
C LYS A 119 -4.43 16.42 4.95
N ASN A 120 -3.57 17.09 4.20
CA ASN A 120 -2.23 17.44 4.63
C ASN A 120 -2.33 18.67 5.55
N LEU A 121 -1.93 18.48 6.80
CA LEU A 121 -1.85 19.52 7.82
C LEU A 121 -0.39 19.72 8.22
N ASP A 122 -0.07 20.86 8.83
CA ASP A 122 1.30 21.19 9.23
C ASP A 122 1.93 20.16 10.17
N PHE A 123 1.12 19.39 10.89
CA PHE A 123 1.57 18.36 11.83
C PHE A 123 1.54 16.94 11.26
N GLY A 124 1.08 16.75 10.01
CA GLY A 124 0.95 15.44 9.39
C GLY A 124 -0.31 15.29 8.55
N ASN A 125 -0.48 14.09 8.01
CA ASN A 125 -1.59 13.68 7.17
C ASN A 125 -2.69 13.12 8.05
N VAL A 126 -3.93 13.58 7.88
CA VAL A 126 -5.11 13.06 8.57
C VAL A 126 -6.08 12.52 7.54
N ALA A 127 -6.68 11.36 7.79
CA ALA A 127 -7.76 10.81 6.99
C ALA A 127 -8.94 10.35 7.86
N PHE A 128 -10.11 10.42 7.26
CA PHE A 128 -11.38 9.95 7.79
C PHE A 128 -11.99 8.98 6.78
N ASN A 129 -12.52 7.87 7.27
CA ASN A 129 -13.18 6.85 6.46
C ASN A 129 -14.57 6.58 7.05
N TYR A 130 -15.55 6.39 6.17
CA TYR A 130 -16.91 6.02 6.52
C TYR A 130 -17.50 5.15 5.40
N ASP A 131 -18.28 4.14 5.74
CA ASP A 131 -18.95 3.27 4.76
C ASP A 131 -20.43 3.01 5.09
N SER A 132 -21.10 2.32 4.17
CA SER A 132 -22.51 1.95 4.24
C SER A 132 -22.85 1.05 5.42
N ASP A 133 -21.87 0.29 5.93
CA ASP A 133 -22.05 -0.57 7.10
C ASP A 133 -22.03 0.25 8.39
N GLY A 134 -21.60 1.51 8.34
CA GLY A 134 -21.47 2.41 9.47
C GLY A 134 -20.10 2.33 10.15
N ASN A 135 -19.12 1.70 9.51
CA ASN A 135 -17.76 1.68 10.01
C ASN A 135 -17.17 3.09 9.92
N MET A 136 -16.37 3.46 10.90
CA MET A 136 -15.77 4.79 11.00
C MET A 136 -14.29 4.68 11.31
N GLY A 137 -13.46 5.37 10.55
CA GLY A 137 -12.01 5.39 10.75
C GLY A 137 -11.45 6.79 10.86
N VAL A 138 -10.44 6.98 11.71
CA VAL A 138 -9.57 8.16 11.73
C VAL A 138 -8.13 7.70 11.77
N VAL A 139 -7.33 8.27 10.88
CA VAL A 139 -5.92 7.93 10.74
C VAL A 139 -5.07 9.18 10.74
N LEU A 140 -3.93 9.13 11.42
CA LEU A 140 -2.90 10.15 11.46
C LEU A 140 -1.55 9.54 11.06
N ALA A 141 -0.92 10.08 10.02
CA ALA A 141 0.50 9.83 9.73
C ALA A 141 1.30 11.11 9.94
N ARG A 142 2.42 11.00 10.65
CA ARG A 142 3.36 12.12 10.83
C ARG A 142 4.79 11.65 10.92
N ALA A 143 5.68 12.47 10.39
CA ALA A 143 7.07 12.43 10.80
C ALA A 143 7.14 12.80 12.29
N GLN A 144 7.72 11.93 13.09
CA GLN A 144 7.90 12.14 14.52
C GLN A 144 9.08 11.34 15.03
N SER A 145 10.05 12.04 15.61
CA SER A 145 11.18 11.42 16.29
C SER A 145 10.72 10.89 17.66
N VAL A 146 10.54 9.58 17.78
CA VAL A 146 10.30 8.88 19.06
C VAL A 146 11.31 7.74 19.20
N LEU A 147 12.20 7.86 20.18
CA LEU A 147 13.29 6.88 20.42
C LEU A 147 14.15 6.65 19.18
N TRP A 148 13.95 5.53 18.48
CA TRP A 148 14.71 5.12 17.28
C TRP A 148 13.89 5.25 15.98
N TRP A 149 12.64 5.72 16.09
CA TRP A 149 11.70 5.85 14.99
C TRP A 149 11.61 7.29 14.52
N ASP A 150 11.50 7.46 13.22
CA ASP A 150 11.44 8.77 12.57
C ASP A 150 10.01 9.12 12.11
N ASN A 151 9.15 8.10 11.99
CA ASN A 151 7.77 8.24 11.57
C ASN A 151 6.84 7.46 12.50
N MET A 152 5.62 7.99 12.63
CA MET A 152 4.54 7.36 13.37
C MET A 152 3.24 7.45 12.58
N PHE A 153 2.53 6.34 12.56
CA PHE A 153 1.19 6.21 12.06
C PHE A 153 0.30 5.77 13.23
N VAL A 154 -0.86 6.38 13.41
CA VAL A 154 -1.84 6.00 14.42
C VAL A 154 -3.21 5.97 13.78
N GLY A 155 -3.88 4.84 13.89
CA GLY A 155 -5.20 4.61 13.33
C GLY A 155 -6.17 4.18 14.42
N PHE A 156 -7.37 4.73 14.37
CA PHE A 156 -8.51 4.29 15.14
C PHE A 156 -9.63 3.92 14.17
N ALA A 157 -10.27 2.78 14.40
CA ALA A 157 -11.46 2.40 13.66
C ALA A 157 -12.52 1.86 14.62
N MET A 158 -13.78 2.15 14.31
CA MET A 158 -14.95 1.46 14.85
C MET A 158 -15.60 0.69 13.72
N LEU A 159 -15.81 -0.59 13.93
CA LEU A 159 -16.64 -1.42 13.09
C LEU A 159 -18.03 -1.41 13.69
N ALA A 160 -19.03 -1.10 12.88
CA ALA A 160 -20.41 -1.03 13.32
C ALA A 160 -20.95 -2.43 13.67
N GLU A 161 -22.00 -2.44 14.50
CA GLU A 161 -22.74 -3.67 14.79
C GLU A 161 -23.50 -4.12 13.54
N VAL A 162 -23.35 -5.38 13.15
CA VAL A 162 -24.09 -5.99 12.04
C VAL A 162 -24.85 -7.18 12.58
N ASP A 163 -26.19 -7.14 12.51
CA ASP A 163 -27.10 -8.15 13.03
C ASP A 163 -26.80 -8.57 14.49
N SER A 164 -26.19 -9.74 14.68
CA SER A 164 -25.82 -10.31 15.99
C SER A 164 -24.32 -10.19 16.31
N ILE A 165 -23.57 -9.49 15.47
CA ILE A 165 -22.13 -9.25 15.64
C ILE A 165 -21.96 -7.90 16.32
N PRO A 166 -21.44 -7.85 17.56
CA PRO A 166 -21.26 -6.60 18.30
C PRO A 166 -20.26 -5.69 17.58
N SER A 167 -20.41 -4.38 17.78
CA SER A 167 -19.44 -3.39 17.29
C SER A 167 -18.03 -3.66 17.83
N GLU A 168 -17.02 -3.39 17.02
CA GLU A 168 -15.61 -3.58 17.37
C GLU A 168 -14.84 -2.27 17.30
N MET A 169 -13.81 -2.12 18.11
CA MET A 169 -12.89 -1.00 18.15
C MET A 169 -11.47 -1.50 17.90
N VAL A 170 -10.83 -0.92 16.90
CA VAL A 170 -9.43 -1.19 16.56
C VAL A 170 -8.60 0.05 16.78
N LEU A 171 -7.49 -0.10 17.52
CA LEU A 171 -6.49 0.94 17.71
C LEU A 171 -5.13 0.40 17.27
N GLY A 172 -4.56 1.01 16.25
CA GLY A 172 -3.25 0.68 15.71
C GLY A 172 -2.27 1.83 15.88
N ALA A 173 -1.02 1.49 16.14
CA ALA A 173 0.11 2.40 16.00
C ALA A 173 1.26 1.70 15.30
N ASP A 174 1.77 2.29 14.23
CA ASP A 174 3.00 1.89 13.60
C ASP A 174 4.09 2.92 13.84
N LEU A 175 5.23 2.44 14.31
CA LEU A 175 6.45 3.21 14.48
C LEU A 175 7.47 2.69 13.49
N PHE A 176 8.02 3.54 12.65
CA PHE A 176 8.91 3.07 11.60
C PHE A 176 10.01 4.07 11.24
N LYS A 177 11.04 3.50 10.62
CA LYS A 177 12.11 4.23 9.97
C LYS A 177 12.34 3.58 8.62
N ASN A 178 12.24 4.39 7.58
CA ASN A 178 12.62 4.02 6.23
C ASN A 178 13.75 4.94 5.76
N SER A 179 14.78 4.35 5.17
CA SER A 179 15.91 5.09 4.62
C SER A 179 16.62 4.25 3.56
N ASP A 180 16.94 4.86 2.41
CA ASP A 180 17.71 4.22 1.34
C ASP A 180 17.17 2.83 0.94
N GLY A 181 15.84 2.74 0.75
CA GLY A 181 15.14 1.51 0.37
C GLY A 181 15.05 0.47 1.49
N SER A 182 15.51 0.75 2.71
CA SER A 182 15.38 -0.14 3.85
C SER A 182 14.24 0.30 4.76
N LEU A 183 13.52 -0.66 5.34
CA LEU A 183 12.47 -0.45 6.32
C LEU A 183 12.80 -1.23 7.59
N PHE A 184 12.61 -0.55 8.71
CA PHE A 184 12.39 -1.19 10.00
C PHE A 184 11.10 -0.60 10.57
N ALA A 185 10.18 -1.46 11.00
CA ALA A 185 8.91 -1.04 11.58
C ALA A 185 8.50 -1.94 12.74
N LEU A 186 7.78 -1.32 13.67
CA LEU A 186 7.10 -1.94 14.79
C LEU A 186 5.64 -1.49 14.76
N SER A 187 4.75 -2.44 14.55
CA SER A 187 3.30 -2.24 14.69
C SER A 187 2.84 -2.71 16.07
N ILE A 188 1.85 -2.03 16.63
CA ILE A 188 1.08 -2.44 17.80
C ILE A 188 -0.39 -2.27 17.45
N VAL A 189 -1.17 -3.34 17.55
CA VAL A 189 -2.59 -3.31 17.22
C VAL A 189 -3.39 -3.93 18.35
N TYR A 190 -4.36 -3.18 18.84
CA TYR A 190 -5.40 -3.62 19.75
C TYR A 190 -6.72 -3.76 18.98
N SER A 191 -7.48 -4.80 19.30
CA SER A 191 -8.88 -4.94 18.90
C SER A 191 -9.68 -5.48 20.08
N ASP A 192 -10.91 -5.02 20.27
CA ASP A 192 -11.85 -5.59 21.25
C ASP A 192 -12.80 -6.64 20.66
N ALA A 193 -12.59 -7.04 19.40
CA ALA A 193 -13.32 -8.10 18.72
C ALA A 193 -13.32 -9.40 19.56
N GLY A 194 -14.51 -9.94 19.82
CA GLY A 194 -14.67 -11.15 20.63
C GLY A 194 -14.09 -11.03 22.04
N ASP A 195 -13.06 -11.84 22.33
CA ASP A 195 -12.34 -11.81 23.62
C ASP A 195 -11.26 -10.70 23.69
N GLY A 196 -11.11 -9.92 22.62
CA GLY A 196 -10.07 -8.92 22.44
C GLY A 196 -8.72 -9.51 22.06
N SER A 197 -7.87 -8.67 21.47
CA SER A 197 -6.51 -9.02 21.07
C SER A 197 -5.57 -7.83 21.21
N LEU A 198 -4.30 -8.13 21.45
CA LEU A 198 -3.22 -7.17 21.39
C LEU A 198 -2.03 -7.85 20.74
N SER A 199 -1.63 -7.35 19.59
CA SER A 199 -0.53 -7.91 18.81
C SER A 199 0.54 -6.86 18.55
N THR A 200 1.75 -7.35 18.30
CA THR A 200 2.84 -6.52 17.79
C THR A 200 3.50 -7.20 16.61
N ILE A 201 3.80 -6.43 15.56
CA ILE A 201 4.43 -6.96 14.34
C ILE A 201 5.76 -6.25 14.14
N TRP A 202 6.82 -7.04 13.98
CA TRP A 202 8.11 -6.54 13.54
C TRP A 202 8.24 -6.75 12.05
N THR A 203 8.61 -5.68 11.33
CA THR A 203 8.81 -5.73 9.88
C THR A 203 10.19 -5.20 9.54
N PHE A 204 10.91 -5.98 8.74
CA PHE A 204 12.17 -5.61 8.12
C PHE A 204 12.00 -5.74 6.61
N ALA A 205 12.34 -4.72 5.85
CA ALA A 205 12.37 -4.86 4.40
C ALA A 205 13.55 -4.13 3.80
N ARG A 206 13.90 -4.55 2.58
CA ARG A 206 14.94 -3.90 1.80
C ARG A 206 14.65 -4.01 0.31
N GLU A 207 14.75 -2.87 -0.34
CA GLU A 207 14.86 -2.70 -1.76
C GLU A 207 16.32 -2.45 -2.14
N ALA A 208 16.82 -3.20 -3.12
CA ALA A 208 18.17 -3.13 -3.61
C ALA A 208 18.14 -2.96 -5.13
N GLN A 209 18.73 -1.87 -5.62
CA GLN A 209 18.92 -1.67 -7.05
C GLN A 209 19.96 -2.67 -7.58
N LEU A 210 19.54 -3.55 -8.49
CA LEU A 210 20.42 -4.50 -9.16
C LEU A 210 21.05 -3.87 -10.40
N PHE A 211 20.23 -3.14 -11.16
CA PHE A 211 20.61 -2.40 -12.36
C PHE A 211 19.82 -1.09 -12.42
N ASP A 212 20.20 -0.18 -13.32
CA ASP A 212 19.50 1.10 -13.49
C ASP A 212 18.00 0.95 -13.79
N TRP A 213 17.60 -0.19 -14.35
CA TRP A 213 16.23 -0.55 -14.73
C TRP A 213 15.62 -1.67 -13.87
N ALA A 214 16.32 -2.18 -12.86
CA ALA A 214 15.85 -3.33 -12.07
C ALA A 214 16.15 -3.21 -10.57
N THR A 215 15.15 -3.51 -9.76
CA THR A 215 15.24 -3.57 -8.30
C THR A 215 14.85 -4.96 -7.79
N LEU A 216 15.51 -5.42 -6.73
CA LEU A 216 15.14 -6.60 -5.97
C LEU A 216 14.61 -6.14 -4.61
N ARG A 217 13.52 -6.75 -4.17
CA ARG A 217 12.86 -6.46 -2.90
C ARG A 217 12.78 -7.72 -2.07
N VAL A 218 13.04 -7.58 -0.78
CA VAL A 218 12.83 -8.63 0.20
C VAL A 218 12.22 -8.03 1.46
N GLY A 219 11.28 -8.76 2.04
CA GLY A 219 10.58 -8.39 3.26
C GLY A 219 10.55 -9.56 4.22
N TYR A 220 10.56 -9.26 5.51
CA TYR A 220 10.28 -10.21 6.56
C TYR A 220 9.42 -9.54 7.62
N SER A 221 8.25 -10.13 7.89
CA SER A 221 7.37 -9.69 8.96
C SER A 221 7.13 -10.84 9.94
N LYS A 222 6.97 -10.51 11.22
CA LYS A 222 6.59 -11.48 12.25
C LYS A 222 5.70 -10.84 13.30
N GLY A 223 4.52 -11.41 13.45
CA GLY A 223 3.58 -11.06 14.51
C GLY A 223 3.87 -11.82 15.81
N TYR A 224 3.64 -11.13 16.91
CA TYR A 224 3.61 -11.69 18.26
C TYR A 224 2.28 -11.31 18.86
N ASP A 225 1.57 -12.31 19.36
CA ASP A 225 0.41 -12.06 20.19
C ASP A 225 0.85 -11.83 21.65
N LEU A 226 0.24 -10.83 22.29
CA LEU A 226 0.54 -10.41 23.65
C LEU A 226 -0.56 -10.81 24.65
N MET A 227 -1.60 -11.53 24.22
CA MET A 227 -2.76 -11.91 25.05
C MET A 227 -3.00 -13.43 25.18
N GLY A 228 -2.10 -14.27 24.67
CA GLY A 228 -2.17 -15.73 24.84
C GLY A 228 -2.90 -16.49 23.73
N LEU A 229 -3.17 -15.83 22.61
CA LEU A 229 -3.61 -16.39 21.33
C LEU A 229 -2.40 -16.86 20.48
N ALA A 230 -2.68 -17.56 19.38
CA ALA A 230 -1.64 -17.99 18.46
C ALA A 230 -1.09 -16.77 17.69
N GLY A 231 0.19 -16.44 17.91
CA GLY A 231 0.87 -15.39 17.15
C GLY A 231 1.01 -15.71 15.66
N THR A 232 1.21 -14.69 14.83
CA THR A 232 1.36 -14.85 13.38
C THR A 232 2.68 -15.53 13.01
N VAL A 233 2.62 -16.52 12.13
CA VAL A 233 3.84 -17.14 11.56
C VAL A 233 4.63 -16.07 10.80
N GLY A 234 5.96 -16.05 10.98
CA GLY A 234 6.80 -15.12 10.27
C GLY A 234 6.76 -15.36 8.76
N ALA A 235 6.56 -14.31 7.97
CA ALA A 235 6.43 -14.37 6.53
C ALA A 235 7.65 -13.70 5.87
N PHE A 236 8.28 -14.40 4.94
CA PHE A 236 9.29 -13.83 4.05
C PHE A 236 8.64 -13.55 2.70
N THR A 237 8.82 -12.33 2.20
CA THR A 237 8.32 -11.89 0.89
C THR A 237 9.47 -11.46 0.01
N SER A 238 9.29 -11.56 -1.30
CA SER A 238 10.30 -11.12 -2.25
C SER A 238 9.68 -10.74 -3.58
N GLY A 239 10.29 -9.80 -4.28
CA GLY A 239 9.81 -9.36 -5.58
C GLY A 239 10.86 -8.62 -6.38
N VAL A 240 10.56 -8.36 -7.64
CA VAL A 240 11.41 -7.59 -8.55
C VAL A 240 10.60 -6.46 -9.16
N GLY A 241 11.23 -5.30 -9.27
CA GLY A 241 10.72 -4.15 -9.99
C GLY A 241 11.54 -3.93 -11.25
N MET A 242 10.88 -3.58 -12.35
CA MET A 242 11.52 -3.27 -13.63
C MET A 242 10.94 -1.99 -14.21
N THR A 243 11.78 -1.15 -14.80
CA THR A 243 11.34 0.10 -15.45
C THR A 243 11.92 0.23 -16.85
N TRP A 244 11.09 0.68 -17.81
CA TRP A 244 11.49 0.90 -19.19
C TRP A 244 10.76 2.12 -19.79
N GLY A 245 11.47 3.24 -19.86
CA GLY A 245 10.86 4.50 -20.27
C GLY A 245 9.78 4.92 -19.27
N GLN A 246 8.55 5.05 -19.75
CA GLN A 246 7.40 5.46 -18.94
C GLN A 246 6.62 4.30 -18.32
N TRP A 247 7.04 3.07 -18.62
CA TRP A 247 6.43 1.87 -18.09
C TRP A 247 7.23 1.35 -16.91
N GLY A 248 6.53 0.79 -15.94
CA GLY A 248 7.16 -0.05 -14.94
C GLY A 248 6.29 -1.24 -14.57
N LEU A 249 6.95 -2.17 -13.91
CA LEU A 249 6.44 -3.50 -13.61
C LEU A 249 6.93 -3.94 -12.25
N ASP A 250 6.01 -4.38 -11.40
CA ASP A 250 6.35 -5.01 -10.13
C ASP A 250 5.79 -6.42 -10.08
N VAL A 251 6.59 -7.37 -9.60
CA VAL A 251 6.22 -8.79 -9.60
C VAL A 251 6.63 -9.43 -8.27
N THR A 252 5.76 -10.26 -7.70
CA THR A 252 6.13 -11.14 -6.57
C THR A 252 6.90 -12.33 -7.04
N ILE A 253 7.93 -12.67 -6.30
CA ILE A 253 8.63 -13.94 -6.42
C ILE A 253 8.13 -14.87 -5.31
N ASN A 254 7.50 -15.99 -5.70
CA ASN A 254 7.03 -17.02 -4.76
C ASN A 254 8.19 -17.82 -4.15
N ASP A 255 9.24 -18.06 -4.93
CA ASP A 255 10.38 -18.87 -4.50
C ASP A 255 11.70 -18.26 -4.99
N LEU A 256 12.23 -17.33 -4.18
CA LEU A 256 13.51 -16.68 -4.43
C LEU A 256 14.67 -17.69 -4.42
N THR A 257 14.54 -18.76 -3.63
CA THR A 257 15.59 -19.79 -3.52
C THR A 257 15.69 -20.58 -4.82
N ALA A 258 14.56 -20.91 -5.45
CA ALA A 258 14.57 -21.60 -6.73
C ALA A 258 15.21 -20.77 -7.85
N ILE A 259 14.88 -19.47 -7.95
CA ILE A 259 15.46 -18.57 -8.96
C ILE A 259 16.97 -18.44 -8.76
N THR A 260 17.41 -18.21 -7.52
CA THR A 260 18.83 -17.98 -7.22
C THR A 260 19.66 -19.27 -7.25
N GLY A 261 19.06 -20.42 -6.96
CA GLY A 261 19.72 -21.72 -6.98
C GLY A 261 19.91 -22.31 -8.37
N ASN A 262 19.01 -22.01 -9.33
CA ASN A 262 19.13 -22.48 -10.72
C ASN A 262 18.63 -21.45 -11.74
N PRO A 263 19.32 -20.31 -11.90
CA PRO A 263 18.83 -19.20 -12.70
C PRO A 263 18.68 -19.54 -14.20
N LEU A 264 19.51 -20.44 -14.73
CA LEU A 264 19.47 -20.81 -16.16
C LEU A 264 18.22 -21.64 -16.50
N HIS A 265 17.76 -22.48 -15.57
CA HIS A 265 16.53 -23.25 -15.74
C HIS A 265 15.32 -22.32 -15.90
N TYR A 266 15.26 -21.27 -15.08
CA TYR A 266 14.18 -20.28 -15.12
C TYR A 266 14.32 -19.31 -16.31
N ALA A 267 15.53 -18.88 -16.65
CA ALA A 267 15.79 -18.01 -17.81
C ALA A 267 15.45 -18.68 -19.15
N THR A 268 15.46 -20.03 -19.20
CA THR A 268 15.12 -20.80 -20.41
C THR A 268 13.66 -21.24 -20.46
N GLY A 269 12.82 -20.77 -19.53
CA GLY A 269 11.39 -21.06 -19.51
C GLY A 269 11.05 -22.50 -19.16
N ARG A 270 11.95 -23.23 -18.49
CA ARG A 270 11.76 -24.65 -18.13
C ARG A 270 11.07 -24.82 -16.76
N ASN A 271 10.38 -23.80 -16.31
CA ASN A 271 9.79 -23.68 -14.99
C ASN A 271 8.83 -24.85 -14.73
N THR A 272 9.06 -25.60 -13.66
CA THR A 272 8.13 -26.67 -13.24
C THR A 272 7.02 -26.17 -12.32
N ASN A 273 7.24 -25.04 -11.65
CA ASN A 273 6.30 -24.37 -10.75
C ASN A 273 6.15 -22.89 -11.14
N ALA A 274 5.03 -22.28 -10.76
CA ALA A 274 4.83 -20.83 -10.91
C ALA A 274 5.81 -20.06 -10.03
N VAL A 275 6.68 -19.28 -10.68
CA VAL A 275 7.75 -18.51 -10.02
C VAL A 275 7.25 -17.16 -9.52
N PHE A 276 6.25 -16.63 -10.21
CA PHE A 276 5.60 -15.37 -9.92
C PHE A 276 4.13 -15.62 -9.60
N SER A 277 3.55 -14.85 -8.67
CA SER A 277 2.15 -14.98 -8.25
C SER A 277 1.26 -13.82 -8.67
N SER A 278 1.83 -12.62 -8.79
CA SER A 278 1.08 -11.38 -9.04
C SER A 278 1.98 -10.36 -9.73
N LEU A 279 1.36 -9.37 -10.36
CA LEU A 279 1.98 -8.42 -11.27
C LEU A 279 1.26 -7.09 -11.20
N ASP A 280 2.01 -6.00 -11.06
CA ASP A 280 1.55 -4.66 -11.33
C ASP A 280 2.21 -4.12 -12.59
N LEU A 281 1.41 -3.50 -13.46
CA LEU A 281 1.86 -2.73 -14.61
C LEU A 281 1.41 -1.28 -14.44
N TYR A 282 2.34 -0.35 -14.57
CA TYR A 282 2.02 1.08 -14.49
C TYR A 282 2.65 1.88 -15.63
N TYR A 283 1.98 2.97 -15.99
CA TYR A 283 2.36 3.89 -17.04
C TYR A 283 2.22 5.35 -16.61
N ARG A 284 3.20 6.18 -16.97
CA ARG A 284 3.23 7.62 -16.66
C ARG A 284 3.30 8.45 -17.94
N TRP A 285 2.50 9.52 -18.05
CA TRP A 285 2.47 10.38 -19.25
C TRP A 285 2.73 11.86 -18.98
#